data_AF-A0A1V5BXU0-F1
#
_entry.id   AF-A0A1V5BXU0-F1
#
_cell.length_a   1.000
_cell.length_b   1.000
_cell.length_c   1.000
_cell.angle_alpha   90.00
_cell.angle_beta   90.00
_cell.angle_gamma   90.00
#
_symmetry.space_group_name_H-M   'P 1'
#
loop_
_entity.id
_entity.type
_entity.pdbx_description
1 polymer ?
#
loop_
_entity_poly.entity_id
_entity_poly.type
_entity_poly.pdbx_seq_one_letter_code
_entity_poly.pdbx_strand_id
1 'polypeptide(L)'
;MPEQYYYTEVQPVKCIEIRVPLVIESVDVEAVIDNVLTLPELAIKVDKIRASVRDLTATPVFVDEAHHGHGYHDYDGYHDGKHGKYGKHDEYVLVHHDSHHPHRDLFLKKIIVNGILHKQIFYVNKNNEVKHTAEELSFSKLVELDEPVLIRHKHDVFIQFRHVDVDMNWELHRACRIHETAVIQATARVSEDRKIFVQTCPSPDESPVGNLLRDGGLEAWASPYAPVFWGASNVSQCSTAHSGSFAAEIGLLNTQLPGALFQMIHKKIVGDRQYRLTFWVREDVLGATSDFSLTAEVVFYDQYGTQIGIGTQTLSSTGIPDNSYTQVQFATPVTDESVDSIMVRFNFMPGTGNTNTVKIDDVVLECMRKRG
;
A
#
# COMPACT_ATOMS: atom_id res chain seq x y z
N MET A 1 29.34 0.66 -12.43
CA MET A 1 29.43 1.98 -11.77
C MET A 1 28.01 2.44 -11.53
N PRO A 2 27.54 2.54 -10.28
CA PRO A 2 26.20 3.03 -10.01
C PRO A 2 26.20 4.54 -10.28
N GLU A 3 25.43 4.96 -11.27
CA GLU A 3 25.20 6.38 -11.57
C GLU A 3 24.37 6.98 -10.43
N GLN A 4 24.96 7.89 -9.67
CA GLN A 4 24.25 8.71 -8.69
C GLN A 4 23.53 9.84 -9.43
N TYR A 5 22.20 9.76 -9.48
CA TYR A 5 21.35 10.85 -9.93
C TYR A 5 21.12 11.79 -8.75
N TYR A 6 21.71 12.98 -8.80
CA TYR A 6 21.40 14.06 -7.86
C TYR A 6 20.08 14.71 -8.30
N TYR A 7 19.01 14.42 -7.57
CA TYR A 7 17.71 15.06 -7.75
C TYR A 7 17.69 16.36 -6.91
N THR A 8 17.72 17.52 -7.56
CA THR A 8 17.77 18.85 -6.90
C THR A 8 16.41 19.53 -6.78
N GLU A 9 15.31 18.85 -7.11
CA GLU A 9 13.96 19.43 -7.02
C GLU A 9 13.25 19.00 -5.74
N VAL A 10 12.65 19.99 -5.06
CA VAL A 10 11.75 19.79 -3.92
C VAL A 10 10.39 19.36 -4.45
N GLN A 11 10.32 18.18 -5.08
CA GLN A 11 9.03 17.56 -5.38
C GLN A 11 8.37 17.15 -4.05
N PRO A 12 7.03 17.24 -3.91
CA PRO A 12 6.33 16.73 -2.74
C PRO A 12 6.46 15.21 -2.72
N VAL A 13 7.49 14.73 -2.03
CA VAL A 13 7.78 13.32 -1.88
C VAL A 13 6.68 12.68 -1.05
N LYS A 14 5.97 11.73 -1.64
CA LYS A 14 5.01 10.94 -0.89
C LYS A 14 5.78 9.95 -0.02
N CYS A 15 5.87 10.25 1.27
CA CYS A 15 6.36 9.31 2.26
C CYS A 15 5.27 8.27 2.56
N ILE A 16 5.62 7.00 2.47
CA ILE A 16 4.75 5.89 2.84
C ILE A 16 5.42 5.15 4.00
N GLU A 17 4.68 4.95 5.10
CA GLU A 17 5.10 4.05 6.18
C GLU A 17 4.92 2.61 5.67
N ILE A 18 6.01 1.84 5.68
CA ILE A 18 5.97 0.41 5.39
C ILE A 18 6.54 -0.38 6.57
N ARG A 19 6.00 -1.58 6.78
CA ARG A 19 6.55 -2.56 7.72
C ARG A 19 7.40 -3.54 6.94
N VAL A 20 8.69 -3.64 7.27
CA VAL A 20 9.64 -4.53 6.60
C VAL A 20 10.32 -5.47 7.59
N PRO A 21 10.48 -6.76 7.24
CA PRO A 21 11.25 -7.69 8.04
C PRO A 21 12.74 -7.45 7.84
N LEU A 22 13.40 -6.80 8.80
CA LEU A 22 14.85 -6.63 8.77
C LEU A 22 15.52 -7.91 9.29
N VAL A 23 16.40 -8.51 8.49
CA VAL A 23 17.24 -9.62 8.97
C VAL A 23 18.29 -9.05 9.90
N ILE A 24 18.27 -9.53 11.13
CA ILE A 24 19.20 -9.08 12.16
C ILE A 24 20.42 -9.99 12.16
N GLU A 25 20.18 -11.31 12.14
CA GLU A 25 21.24 -12.31 12.23
C GLU A 25 20.82 -13.61 11.52
N SER A 26 21.80 -14.38 11.06
CA SER A 26 21.62 -15.72 10.52
C SER A 26 22.66 -16.64 11.14
N VAL A 27 22.22 -17.57 11.98
CA VAL A 27 23.11 -18.47 12.73
C VAL A 27 22.86 -19.93 12.38
N ASP A 28 23.93 -20.70 12.23
CA ASP A 28 23.83 -22.14 12.02
C ASP A 28 23.64 -22.87 13.35
N VAL A 29 22.75 -23.84 13.34
CA VAL A 29 22.31 -24.64 14.49
C VAL A 29 22.76 -26.07 14.26
N GLU A 30 23.64 -26.55 15.12
CA GLU A 30 24.05 -27.96 15.17
C GLU A 30 23.68 -28.59 16.51
N ALA A 31 22.76 -29.56 16.46
CA ALA A 31 22.35 -30.36 17.60
C ALA A 31 22.70 -31.83 17.39
N VAL A 32 23.56 -32.35 18.26
CA VAL A 32 23.97 -33.76 18.28
C VAL A 32 23.16 -34.48 19.35
N ILE A 33 22.49 -35.56 18.96
CA ILE A 33 21.65 -36.39 19.82
C ILE A 33 22.19 -37.82 19.78
N ASP A 34 22.75 -38.27 20.90
CA ASP A 34 23.12 -39.67 21.09
C ASP A 34 21.97 -40.42 21.75
N ASN A 35 21.63 -41.58 21.19
CA ASN A 35 20.57 -42.44 21.71
C ASN A 35 20.97 -43.92 21.68
N VAL A 36 20.46 -44.68 22.65
CA VAL A 36 20.57 -46.13 22.65
C VAL A 36 19.17 -46.73 22.69
N LEU A 37 18.73 -47.29 21.56
CA LEU A 37 17.42 -47.90 21.43
C LEU A 37 17.51 -49.42 21.59
N THR A 38 16.49 -50.01 22.24
CA THR A 38 16.27 -51.46 22.22
C THR A 38 15.12 -51.79 21.28
N LEU A 39 15.38 -52.58 20.25
CA LEU A 39 14.39 -53.06 19.31
C LEU A 39 13.37 -53.99 20.00
N PRO A 40 12.10 -54.00 19.56
CA PRO A 40 11.05 -54.85 20.14
C PRO A 40 11.32 -56.36 20.01
N GLU A 41 12.16 -56.75 19.05
CA GLU A 41 12.54 -58.13 18.77
C GLU A 41 14.00 -58.21 18.31
N LEU A 42 14.50 -59.43 18.11
CA LEU A 42 15.87 -59.66 17.66
C LEU A 42 15.99 -59.42 16.14
N ALA A 43 16.88 -58.51 15.77
CA ALA A 43 17.30 -58.18 14.43
C ALA A 43 18.63 -58.85 14.03
N ILE A 44 18.73 -59.20 12.76
CA ILE A 44 19.95 -59.63 12.08
C ILE A 44 20.75 -58.40 11.64
N LYS A 45 20.07 -57.39 11.10
CA LYS A 45 20.66 -56.13 10.65
C LYS A 45 19.65 -54.98 10.69
N VAL A 46 20.16 -53.76 10.76
CA VAL A 46 19.41 -52.53 10.48
C VAL A 46 19.61 -52.20 8.99
N ASP A 47 18.52 -51.98 8.26
CA ASP A 47 18.56 -51.65 6.83
C ASP A 47 18.78 -50.15 6.64
N LYS A 48 17.94 -49.33 7.28
CA LYS A 48 18.04 -47.87 7.26
C LYS A 48 17.27 -47.25 8.43
N ILE A 49 17.69 -46.05 8.82
CA ILE A 49 16.92 -45.17 9.70
C ILE A 49 16.54 -43.94 8.90
N ARG A 50 15.24 -43.63 8.85
CA ARG A 50 14.73 -42.37 8.27
C ARG A 50 14.43 -41.42 9.40
N ALA A 51 15.03 -40.23 9.37
CA ALA A 51 14.83 -39.20 10.38
C ALA A 51 14.27 -37.93 9.76
N SER A 52 13.51 -37.19 10.55
CA SER A 52 12.98 -35.87 10.22
C SER A 52 12.79 -35.06 11.50
N VAL A 53 13.01 -33.76 11.43
CA VAL A 53 12.67 -32.85 12.54
C VAL A 53 11.22 -32.42 12.43
N ARG A 54 10.51 -32.46 13.56
CA ARG A 54 9.15 -31.94 13.73
C ARG A 54 9.14 -30.84 14.79
N ASP A 55 8.16 -29.96 14.70
CA ASP A 55 7.89 -28.90 15.68
C ASP A 55 9.13 -28.05 16.03
N LEU A 56 9.96 -27.78 15.02
CA LEU A 56 11.17 -26.98 15.17
C LEU A 56 10.79 -25.53 15.44
N THR A 57 11.11 -25.06 16.64
CA THR A 57 10.80 -23.71 17.13
C THR A 57 12.01 -23.09 17.80
N ALA A 58 12.06 -21.77 17.86
CA ALA A 58 13.09 -21.06 18.60
C ALA A 58 12.51 -19.93 19.44
N THR A 59 13.09 -19.74 20.62
CA THR A 59 12.78 -18.63 21.51
C THR A 59 13.99 -17.71 21.64
N PRO A 60 13.87 -16.41 21.32
CA PRO A 60 14.95 -15.46 21.52
C PRO A 60 15.20 -15.19 23.01
N VAL A 61 16.47 -15.10 23.39
CA VAL A 61 16.92 -14.75 24.74
C VAL A 61 17.51 -13.35 24.70
N PHE A 62 16.79 -12.43 25.33
CA PHE A 62 17.17 -11.03 25.41
C PHE A 62 17.88 -10.70 26.72
N VAL A 63 18.79 -9.74 26.65
CA VAL A 63 19.49 -9.17 27.80
C VAL A 63 19.27 -7.66 27.77
N ASP A 64 18.76 -7.13 28.88
CA ASP A 64 18.69 -5.68 29.10
C ASP A 64 20.04 -5.23 29.66
N GLU A 65 20.72 -4.33 28.96
CA GLU A 65 21.91 -3.67 29.48
C GLU A 65 21.59 -2.21 29.82
N ALA A 66 21.94 -1.80 31.04
CA ALA A 66 21.85 -0.39 31.41
C ALA A 66 22.95 0.38 30.68
N HIS A 67 22.58 1.44 29.95
CA HIS A 67 23.57 2.34 29.35
C HIS A 67 24.55 2.86 30.41
N HIS A 68 25.74 2.29 30.48
CA HIS A 68 26.90 2.97 31.05
C HIS A 68 27.51 3.79 29.91
N GLY A 69 27.19 5.09 29.92
CA GLY A 69 27.41 5.98 28.79
C GLY A 69 28.81 5.89 28.17
N HIS A 70 28.83 5.58 26.87
CA HIS A 70 29.75 6.17 25.90
C HIS A 70 28.97 6.33 24.59
N GLY A 71 28.78 7.59 24.19
CA GLY A 71 27.75 8.00 23.23
C GLY A 71 27.80 7.34 21.86
N TYR A 72 26.70 6.67 21.51
CA TYR A 72 26.15 6.72 20.16
C TYR A 72 25.01 7.73 20.18
N HIS A 73 25.27 8.92 19.64
CA HIS A 73 24.24 9.91 19.36
C HIS A 73 23.40 9.39 18.19
N ASP A 74 22.21 8.83 18.48
CA ASP A 74 21.17 8.65 17.48
C ASP A 74 20.55 10.03 17.21
N TYR A 75 20.68 10.51 15.97
CA TYR A 75 20.17 11.81 15.52
C TYR A 75 18.66 11.68 15.23
N ASP A 76 17.84 11.60 16.28
CA ASP A 76 16.41 11.89 16.19
C ASP A 76 16.14 13.25 16.85
N GLY A 77 16.56 14.31 16.15
CA GLY A 77 16.41 15.69 16.55
C GLY A 77 15.25 16.38 15.84
N TYR A 78 14.01 16.12 16.28
CA TYR A 78 12.91 17.08 16.09
C TYR A 78 13.06 18.19 17.15
N HIS A 79 13.79 19.25 16.80
CA HIS A 79 13.80 20.48 17.59
C HIS A 79 12.60 21.34 17.19
N ASP A 80 11.51 21.27 17.95
CA ASP A 80 10.52 22.34 17.99
C ASP A 80 11.07 23.46 18.89
N GLY A 81 11.64 24.48 18.26
CA GLY A 81 12.10 25.68 18.91
C GLY A 81 10.93 26.62 19.18
N LYS A 82 10.59 26.82 20.46
CA LYS A 82 10.03 28.08 21.00
C LYS A 82 10.05 28.08 22.54
N HIS A 83 11.12 28.64 23.11
CA HIS A 83 11.10 29.17 24.47
C HIS A 83 10.71 30.65 24.44
N GLY A 84 9.51 30.96 24.96
CA GLY A 84 9.01 32.31 25.23
C GLY A 84 8.52 32.42 26.67
N LYS A 85 9.24 33.23 27.44
CA LYS A 85 9.20 33.50 28.89
C LYS A 85 7.90 34.13 29.49
N TYR A 86 7.67 33.78 30.78
CA TYR A 86 6.95 34.47 31.89
C TYR A 86 5.41 34.46 31.98
N GLY A 87 4.89 33.88 33.08
CA GLY A 87 3.54 34.12 33.63
C GLY A 87 3.13 33.12 34.73
N LYS A 88 2.75 33.64 35.90
CA LYS A 88 2.40 32.99 37.19
C LYS A 88 1.03 32.25 37.20
N HIS A 89 0.91 31.20 38.06
CA HIS A 89 -0.30 30.66 38.73
C HIS A 89 -1.44 30.12 37.81
N ASP A 90 -2.07 28.93 37.96
CA ASP A 90 -2.41 28.11 39.12
C ASP A 90 -2.52 26.60 38.79
N GLU A 91 -2.24 25.80 39.82
CA GLU A 91 -2.93 24.58 40.25
C GLU A 91 -3.44 23.56 39.22
N TYR A 92 -2.62 22.54 38.91
CA TYR A 92 -3.10 21.16 38.70
C TYR A 92 -2.05 20.13 39.17
N VAL A 93 -2.50 19.26 40.09
CA VAL A 93 -1.97 17.98 40.60
C VAL A 93 -0.50 17.61 40.25
N LEU A 94 0.36 17.67 41.28
CA LEU A 94 1.66 16.98 41.28
C LEU A 94 1.42 15.46 41.39
N VAL A 95 1.67 14.73 40.30
CA VAL A 95 2.12 13.35 40.41
C VAL A 95 3.64 13.39 40.23
N HIS A 96 4.38 13.25 41.33
CA HIS A 96 5.79 12.91 41.24
C HIS A 96 5.90 11.54 40.55
N HIS A 97 6.44 11.52 39.34
CA HIS A 97 7.10 10.34 38.82
C HIS A 97 8.42 10.78 38.21
N ASP A 98 9.39 10.99 39.11
CA ASP A 98 10.80 10.79 38.80
C ASP A 98 10.99 9.32 38.40
N SER A 99 10.70 9.03 37.14
CA SER A 99 11.10 7.80 36.47
C SER A 99 11.74 8.18 35.15
N HIS A 100 12.86 8.92 35.23
CA HIS A 100 13.94 8.75 34.28
C HIS A 100 14.50 7.33 34.48
N HIS A 101 13.74 6.32 34.04
CA HIS A 101 14.32 5.02 33.80
C HIS A 101 15.38 5.22 32.71
N PRO A 102 16.64 4.83 32.93
CA PRO A 102 17.60 4.82 31.84
C PRO A 102 16.98 3.99 30.72
N HIS A 103 16.97 4.51 29.49
CA HIS A 103 16.69 3.68 28.32
C HIS A 103 17.58 2.44 28.46
N ARG A 104 16.98 1.26 28.54
CA ARG A 104 17.73 0.01 28.58
C ARG A 104 17.80 -0.47 27.16
N ASP A 105 19.01 -0.65 26.66
CA ASP A 105 19.20 -1.29 25.37
C ASP A 105 18.85 -2.77 25.52
N LEU A 106 18.01 -3.25 24.60
CA LEU A 106 17.60 -4.63 24.53
C LEU A 106 18.48 -5.35 23.52
N PHE A 107 19.33 -6.26 23.97
CA PHE A 107 20.19 -7.04 23.10
C PHE A 107 19.68 -8.48 22.97
N LEU A 108 19.63 -8.99 21.75
CA LEU A 108 19.51 -10.42 21.49
C LEU A 108 20.91 -11.05 21.56
N LYS A 109 21.09 -12.05 22.42
CA LYS A 109 22.38 -12.75 22.55
C LYS A 109 22.35 -14.23 22.21
N LYS A 110 21.21 -14.88 22.47
CA LYS A 110 21.09 -16.33 22.31
C LYS A 110 19.70 -16.67 21.79
N ILE A 111 19.60 -17.84 21.19
CA ILE A 111 18.32 -18.46 20.83
C ILE A 111 18.27 -19.86 21.44
N ILE A 112 17.11 -20.24 21.97
CA ILE A 112 16.85 -21.61 22.44
C ILE A 112 16.05 -22.31 21.35
N VAL A 113 16.65 -23.28 20.68
CA VAL A 113 16.04 -24.09 19.63
C VAL A 113 15.48 -25.36 20.24
N ASN A 114 14.20 -25.64 19.99
CA ASN A 114 13.52 -26.85 20.45
C ASN A 114 12.89 -27.58 19.26
N GLY A 115 12.87 -28.90 19.31
CA GLY A 115 12.20 -29.71 18.30
C GLY A 115 12.08 -31.17 18.71
N ILE A 116 11.47 -31.96 17.83
CA ILE A 116 11.31 -33.40 18.00
C ILE A 116 12.00 -34.10 16.84
N LEU A 117 13.01 -34.91 17.14
CA LEU A 117 13.60 -35.85 16.20
C LEU A 117 12.65 -37.05 16.05
N HIS A 118 11.89 -37.08 14.97
CA HIS A 118 11.07 -38.23 14.61
C HIS A 118 11.86 -39.17 13.71
N LYS A 119 11.96 -40.44 14.10
CA LYS A 119 12.74 -41.43 13.38
C LYS A 119 11.99 -42.75 13.21
N GLN A 120 12.17 -43.36 12.04
CA GLN A 120 11.61 -44.64 11.66
C GLN A 120 12.74 -45.59 11.27
N ILE A 121 12.85 -46.69 12.00
CA ILE A 121 13.95 -47.64 11.94
C ILE A 121 13.46 -48.89 11.23
N PHE A 122 14.09 -49.22 10.11
CA PHE A 122 13.78 -50.43 9.32
C PHE A 122 14.87 -51.47 9.57
N TYR A 123 14.47 -52.67 9.96
CA TYR A 123 15.38 -53.76 10.31
C TYR A 123 14.87 -55.11 9.81
N VAL A 124 15.76 -56.10 9.74
CA VAL A 124 15.42 -57.48 9.37
C VAL A 124 15.47 -58.34 10.62
N ASN A 125 14.36 -59.00 10.96
CA ASN A 125 14.29 -59.88 12.14
C ASN A 125 14.92 -61.26 11.89
N LYS A 126 14.98 -62.10 12.93
CA LYS A 126 15.51 -63.48 12.84
C LYS A 126 14.82 -64.39 11.81
N ASN A 127 13.59 -64.05 11.39
CA ASN A 127 12.83 -64.81 10.40
C ASN A 127 13.03 -64.28 8.97
N ASN A 128 14.00 -63.39 8.74
CA ASN A 128 14.22 -62.68 7.47
C ASN A 128 13.03 -61.80 7.02
N GLU A 129 12.21 -61.34 7.96
CA GLU A 129 11.11 -60.41 7.68
C GLU A 129 11.59 -58.96 7.86
N VAL A 130 11.18 -58.07 6.96
CA VAL A 130 11.39 -56.62 7.12
C VAL A 130 10.36 -56.08 8.11
N LYS A 131 10.85 -55.41 9.14
CA LYS A 131 10.05 -54.80 10.21
C LYS A 131 10.43 -53.33 10.34
N HIS A 132 9.58 -52.57 11.02
CA HIS A 132 9.89 -51.20 11.36
C HIS A 132 9.39 -50.85 12.75
N THR A 133 10.07 -49.91 13.39
CA THR A 133 9.63 -49.25 14.61
C THR A 133 9.88 -47.75 14.50
N ALA A 134 9.21 -46.96 15.33
CA ALA A 134 9.35 -45.51 15.35
C ALA A 134 9.66 -45.02 16.76
N GLU A 135 10.44 -43.95 16.85
CA GLU A 135 10.81 -43.29 18.09
C GLU A 135 10.82 -41.77 17.87
N GLU A 136 10.44 -41.04 18.91
CA GLU A 136 10.50 -39.58 18.94
C GLU A 136 11.38 -39.15 20.10
N LEU A 137 12.36 -38.30 19.82
CA LEU A 137 13.25 -37.73 20.82
C LEU A 137 13.15 -36.21 20.79
N SER A 138 12.68 -35.62 21.89
CA SER A 138 12.72 -34.17 22.05
C SER A 138 14.16 -33.70 22.27
N PHE A 139 14.53 -32.59 21.66
CA PHE A 139 15.82 -31.94 21.89
C PHE A 139 15.66 -30.45 22.14
N SER A 140 16.65 -29.90 22.86
CA SER A 140 16.78 -28.47 23.13
C SER A 140 18.24 -28.08 23.00
N LYS A 141 18.52 -27.01 22.24
CA LYS A 141 19.86 -26.49 21.99
C LYS A 141 19.88 -24.99 22.23
N LEU A 142 20.75 -24.54 23.13
CA LEU A 142 21.09 -23.13 23.25
C LEU A 142 22.15 -22.79 22.19
N VAL A 143 21.87 -21.79 21.36
CA VAL A 143 22.78 -21.27 20.35
C VAL A 143 23.10 -19.83 20.72
N GLU A 144 24.39 -19.52 20.83
CA GLU A 144 24.88 -18.17 21.07
C GLU A 144 25.06 -17.47 19.72
N LEU A 145 24.71 -16.20 19.64
CA LEU A 145 25.01 -15.38 18.47
C LEU A 145 26.46 -14.91 18.56
N ASP A 146 27.09 -14.69 17.40
CA ASP A 146 28.48 -14.22 17.32
C ASP A 146 28.65 -12.88 18.03
N GLU A 147 27.71 -11.96 17.83
CA GLU A 147 27.66 -10.66 18.51
C GLU A 147 26.26 -10.38 19.09
N PRO A 148 26.16 -9.70 20.25
CA PRO A 148 24.90 -9.18 20.75
C PRO A 148 24.31 -8.17 19.76
N VAL A 149 23.07 -8.38 19.32
CA VAL A 149 22.43 -7.47 18.38
C VAL A 149 21.35 -6.63 19.04
N LEU A 150 21.38 -5.31 18.80
CA LEU A 150 20.40 -4.37 19.32
C LEU A 150 19.02 -4.59 18.69
N ILE A 151 18.02 -4.74 19.53
CA ILE A 151 16.61 -4.92 19.17
C ILE A 151 15.82 -3.68 19.60
N ARG A 152 14.96 -3.17 18.73
CA ARG A 152 14.11 -2.02 19.05
C ARG A 152 12.79 -2.47 19.68
N HIS A 153 12.20 -3.57 19.18
CA HIS A 153 10.90 -4.07 19.58
C HIS A 153 10.94 -5.59 19.82
N LYS A 154 11.00 -5.98 21.09
CA LYS A 154 11.05 -7.39 21.54
C LYS A 154 10.00 -8.29 20.89
N HIS A 155 8.77 -7.79 20.74
CA HIS A 155 7.62 -8.55 20.28
C HIS A 155 7.55 -8.70 18.75
N ASP A 156 8.38 -7.93 18.02
CA ASP A 156 8.44 -7.96 16.57
C ASP A 156 9.60 -8.85 16.05
N VAL A 157 10.27 -9.57 16.96
CA VAL A 157 11.34 -10.53 16.63
C VAL A 157 10.76 -11.91 16.33
N PHE A 158 11.10 -12.45 15.18
CA PHE A 158 10.72 -13.80 14.75
C PHE A 158 11.93 -14.55 14.19
N ILE A 159 11.88 -15.88 14.30
CA ILE A 159 12.94 -16.78 13.88
C ILE A 159 12.37 -17.76 12.86
N GLN A 160 13.04 -17.88 11.71
CA GLN A 160 12.68 -18.82 10.66
C GLN A 160 13.84 -19.78 10.42
N PHE A 161 13.53 -21.07 10.30
CA PHE A 161 14.54 -22.08 9.97
C PHE A 161 14.58 -22.34 8.47
N ARG A 162 15.80 -22.54 7.95
CA ARG A 162 16.08 -22.97 6.58
C ARG A 162 17.12 -24.09 6.61
N HIS A 163 17.21 -24.85 5.50
CA HIS A 163 18.20 -25.93 5.33
C HIS A 163 18.20 -26.91 6.53
N VAL A 164 17.01 -27.40 6.89
CA VAL A 164 16.86 -28.34 8.01
C VAL A 164 17.17 -29.74 7.50
N ASP A 165 18.31 -30.26 7.88
CA ASP A 165 18.82 -31.57 7.48
C ASP A 165 19.16 -32.41 8.73
N VAL A 166 19.09 -33.73 8.59
CA VAL A 166 19.41 -34.68 9.65
C VAL A 166 20.30 -35.78 9.13
N ASP A 167 21.51 -35.85 9.66
CA ASP A 167 22.43 -36.95 9.41
C ASP A 167 22.32 -37.99 10.52
N MET A 168 22.12 -39.24 10.14
CA MET A 168 21.97 -40.38 11.05
C MET A 168 23.14 -41.34 10.89
N ASN A 169 23.84 -41.61 11.99
CA ASN A 169 24.81 -42.69 12.11
C ASN A 169 24.31 -43.73 13.11
N TRP A 170 24.51 -45.02 12.82
CA TRP A 170 24.07 -46.08 13.72
C TRP A 170 24.95 -47.32 13.68
N GLU A 171 24.99 -48.04 14.80
CA GLU A 171 25.65 -49.34 14.94
C GLU A 171 24.77 -50.32 15.72
N LEU A 172 24.60 -51.54 15.19
CA LEU A 172 23.90 -52.63 15.88
C LEU A 172 24.88 -53.39 16.79
N HIS A 173 25.04 -52.95 18.03
CA HIS A 173 25.97 -53.57 18.99
C HIS A 173 25.55 -54.96 19.45
N ARG A 174 24.23 -55.21 19.53
CA ARG A 174 23.66 -56.53 19.86
C ARG A 174 22.44 -56.76 19.00
N ALA A 175 22.01 -58.01 18.88
CA ALA A 175 20.83 -58.39 18.08
C ALA A 175 19.53 -57.62 18.40
N CYS A 176 19.44 -56.81 19.46
CA CYS A 176 18.33 -55.88 19.66
C CYS A 176 18.75 -54.48 20.11
N ARG A 177 20.04 -54.13 20.14
CA ARG A 177 20.50 -52.86 20.71
C ARG A 177 21.24 -52.04 19.66
N ILE A 178 20.68 -50.88 19.34
CA ILE A 178 21.24 -49.93 18.36
C ILE A 178 21.80 -48.73 19.13
N HIS A 179 23.02 -48.34 18.81
CA HIS A 179 23.58 -47.05 19.20
C HIS A 179 23.45 -46.11 18.01
N GLU A 180 22.89 -44.93 18.23
CA GLU A 180 22.52 -43.99 17.18
C GLU A 180 23.05 -42.61 17.56
N THR A 181 23.63 -41.91 16.59
CA THR A 181 24.00 -40.51 16.70
C THR A 181 23.30 -39.75 15.57
N ALA A 182 22.42 -38.82 15.93
CA ALA A 182 21.76 -37.93 15.01
C ALA A 182 22.41 -36.53 15.07
N VAL A 183 22.80 -35.99 13.92
CA VAL A 183 23.28 -34.60 13.79
C VAL A 183 22.23 -33.81 13.04
N ILE A 184 21.60 -32.87 13.72
CA ILE A 184 20.61 -31.97 13.13
C ILE A 184 21.32 -30.68 12.77
N GLN A 185 21.19 -30.26 11.50
CA GLN A 185 21.74 -29.03 10.96
C GLN A 185 20.59 -28.15 10.47
N ALA A 186 20.59 -26.87 10.85
CA ALA A 186 19.62 -25.89 10.36
C ALA A 186 20.20 -24.48 10.41
N THR A 187 19.78 -23.60 9.51
CA THR A 187 20.09 -22.17 9.60
C THR A 187 18.90 -21.43 10.21
N ALA A 188 19.11 -20.81 11.38
CA ALA A 188 18.12 -19.95 12.04
C ALA A 188 18.31 -18.49 11.61
N ARG A 189 17.36 -17.98 10.82
CA ARG A 189 17.30 -16.57 10.41
C ARG A 189 16.44 -15.79 11.39
N VAL A 190 17.08 -14.88 12.12
CA VAL A 190 16.40 -13.98 13.05
C VAL A 190 16.06 -12.68 12.35
N SER A 191 14.85 -12.19 12.50
CA SER A 191 14.40 -10.95 11.87
C SER A 191 13.49 -10.16 12.81
N GLU A 192 13.51 -8.83 12.66
CA GLU A 192 12.67 -7.90 13.40
C GLU A 192 11.86 -7.08 12.40
N ASP A 193 10.54 -7.06 12.56
CA ASP A 193 9.69 -6.18 11.79
C ASP A 193 9.93 -4.72 12.21
N ARG A 194 10.40 -3.90 11.27
CA ARG A 194 10.63 -2.47 11.48
C ARG A 194 9.71 -1.64 10.61
N LYS A 195 9.22 -0.54 11.20
CA LYS A 195 8.56 0.52 10.44
C LYS A 195 9.63 1.43 9.85
N ILE A 196 9.61 1.59 8.54
CA ILE A 196 10.47 2.56 7.86
C ILE A 196 9.61 3.46 6.98
N PHE A 197 10.05 4.70 6.82
CA PHE A 197 9.47 5.61 5.84
C PHE A 197 10.25 5.48 4.54
N VAL A 198 9.54 5.16 3.47
CA VAL A 198 10.12 5.15 2.12
C VAL A 198 9.57 6.32 1.32
N GLN A 199 10.47 6.99 0.61
CA GLN A 199 10.13 7.96 -0.41
C GLN A 199 9.78 7.21 -1.70
N THR A 200 8.55 7.36 -2.18
CA THR A 200 8.16 6.82 -3.49
C THR A 200 8.21 7.92 -4.55
N CYS A 201 8.86 7.64 -5.69
CA CYS A 201 8.78 8.49 -6.86
C CYS A 201 7.41 8.32 -7.55
N PRO A 202 6.86 9.37 -8.18
CA PRO A 202 5.71 9.20 -9.07
C PRO A 202 6.03 8.18 -10.17
N SER A 203 5.03 7.37 -10.53
CA SER A 203 5.12 6.39 -11.62
C SER A 203 5.51 7.10 -12.93
N PRO A 204 6.33 6.48 -13.81
CA PRO A 204 6.69 7.08 -15.09
C PRO A 204 5.43 7.56 -15.84
N ASP A 205 5.52 8.75 -16.44
CA ASP A 205 4.47 9.59 -17.01
C ASP A 205 3.71 8.97 -18.20
N GLU A 206 3.16 7.78 -18.03
CA GLU A 206 2.20 7.22 -18.96
C GLU A 206 0.87 7.95 -18.80
N SER A 207 0.41 8.56 -19.89
CA SER A 207 -0.92 9.17 -19.94
C SER A 207 -1.94 8.12 -19.49
N PRO A 208 -2.71 8.38 -18.42
CA PRO A 208 -3.69 7.44 -17.93
C PRO A 208 -4.69 7.10 -19.04
N VAL A 209 -5.00 5.82 -19.17
CA VAL A 209 -5.96 5.34 -20.16
C VAL A 209 -7.38 5.55 -19.65
N GLY A 210 -8.25 6.04 -20.54
CA GLY A 210 -9.69 6.16 -20.32
C GLY A 210 -10.13 7.51 -19.76
N ASN A 211 -11.42 7.58 -19.43
CA ASN A 211 -12.05 8.79 -18.90
C ASN A 211 -11.59 9.07 -17.47
N LEU A 212 -11.10 10.28 -17.22
CA LEU A 212 -10.67 10.74 -15.89
C LEU A 212 -11.83 11.20 -15.00
N LEU A 213 -12.98 11.48 -15.60
CA LEU A 213 -14.19 11.85 -14.88
C LEU A 213 -14.85 10.62 -14.27
N ARG A 214 -15.39 10.80 -13.05
CA ARG A 214 -16.33 9.85 -12.47
C ARG A 214 -17.71 10.11 -13.04
N ASP A 215 -18.40 9.05 -13.42
CA ASP A 215 -19.77 9.13 -13.94
C ASP A 215 -19.91 10.16 -15.08
N GLY A 216 -19.08 10.00 -16.11
CA GLY A 216 -19.10 10.85 -17.30
C GLY A 216 -20.42 10.77 -18.08
N GLY A 217 -21.11 9.62 -18.04
CA GLY A 217 -22.45 9.44 -18.58
C GLY A 217 -23.57 9.98 -17.70
N LEU A 218 -23.26 10.63 -16.55
CA LEU A 218 -24.24 11.33 -15.71
C LEU A 218 -25.44 10.47 -15.26
N GLU A 219 -25.16 9.23 -14.84
CA GLU A 219 -26.19 8.24 -14.48
C GLU A 219 -26.49 8.19 -12.98
N ALA A 220 -25.57 8.65 -12.13
CA ALA A 220 -25.69 8.54 -10.68
C ALA A 220 -26.26 9.82 -10.05
N TRP A 221 -27.49 9.73 -9.55
CA TRP A 221 -28.21 10.85 -8.91
C TRP A 221 -28.69 10.48 -7.51
N ALA A 222 -28.41 11.33 -6.53
CA ALA A 222 -28.93 11.21 -5.16
C ALA A 222 -30.37 11.73 -5.06
N SER A 223 -30.72 12.67 -5.93
CA SER A 223 -32.08 13.16 -6.18
C SER A 223 -32.13 13.73 -7.60
N PRO A 224 -33.31 14.06 -8.15
CA PRO A 224 -33.42 14.67 -9.48
C PRO A 224 -32.64 15.97 -9.69
N TYR A 225 -32.13 16.62 -8.64
CA TYR A 225 -31.38 17.88 -8.75
C TYR A 225 -29.95 17.77 -8.20
N ALA A 226 -29.51 16.57 -7.81
CA ALA A 226 -28.23 16.35 -7.14
C ALA A 226 -27.50 15.13 -7.73
N PRO A 227 -26.63 15.33 -8.74
CA PRO A 227 -25.76 14.27 -9.22
C PRO A 227 -24.74 13.88 -8.14
N VAL A 228 -24.38 12.59 -8.06
CA VAL A 228 -23.57 12.05 -6.96
C VAL A 228 -22.10 12.50 -7.05
N PHE A 229 -21.55 12.55 -8.26
CA PHE A 229 -20.12 12.80 -8.50
C PHE A 229 -19.82 14.21 -9.03
N TRP A 230 -20.86 14.98 -9.33
CA TRP A 230 -20.77 16.31 -9.93
C TRP A 230 -21.35 17.36 -8.99
N GLY A 231 -20.72 18.53 -8.94
CA GLY A 231 -21.33 19.74 -8.40
C GLY A 231 -22.30 20.34 -9.41
N ALA A 232 -23.43 20.85 -8.93
CA ALA A 232 -24.51 21.31 -9.79
C ALA A 232 -25.20 22.56 -9.23
N SER A 233 -25.61 23.46 -10.11
CA SER A 233 -26.46 24.63 -9.83
C SER A 233 -27.39 24.87 -11.02
N ASN A 234 -28.69 25.03 -10.78
CA ASN A 234 -29.70 25.11 -11.85
C ASN A 234 -29.59 23.93 -12.85
N VAL A 235 -29.47 22.71 -12.31
CA VAL A 235 -29.40 21.47 -13.07
C VAL A 235 -30.48 20.51 -12.59
N SER A 236 -31.06 19.77 -13.52
CA SER A 236 -31.98 18.67 -13.25
C SER A 236 -31.57 17.42 -14.01
N GLN A 237 -31.90 16.26 -13.46
CA GLN A 237 -31.84 14.98 -14.12
C GLN A 237 -32.84 14.96 -15.27
N CYS A 238 -32.43 14.41 -16.40
CA CYS A 238 -33.26 14.25 -17.58
C CYS A 238 -33.19 12.82 -18.09
N SER A 239 -34.32 12.25 -18.50
CA SER A 239 -34.36 10.91 -19.13
C SER A 239 -34.17 10.94 -20.66
N THR A 240 -34.06 12.14 -21.23
CA THR A 240 -33.71 12.30 -22.66
C THR A 240 -32.19 12.30 -22.79
N ALA A 241 -31.60 11.12 -22.59
CA ALA A 241 -30.16 10.91 -22.63
C ALA A 241 -29.67 10.58 -24.06
N HIS A 242 -28.41 10.86 -24.34
CA HIS A 242 -27.73 10.38 -25.54
C HIS A 242 -27.41 8.89 -25.42
N SER A 243 -26.92 8.47 -24.26
CA SER A 243 -26.71 7.06 -23.91
C SER A 243 -27.21 6.78 -22.49
N GLY A 244 -27.34 5.51 -22.12
CA GLY A 244 -27.81 5.13 -20.79
C GLY A 244 -29.25 5.56 -20.48
N SER A 245 -29.53 5.93 -19.23
CA SER A 245 -30.86 6.26 -18.74
C SER A 245 -31.04 7.74 -18.42
N PHE A 246 -29.96 8.46 -18.11
CA PHE A 246 -30.03 9.82 -17.61
C PHE A 246 -28.96 10.73 -18.24
N ALA A 247 -29.30 12.01 -18.33
CA ALA A 247 -28.41 13.10 -18.70
C ALA A 247 -28.63 14.28 -17.72
N ALA A 248 -27.76 15.29 -17.79
CA ALA A 248 -27.92 16.51 -17.01
C ALA A 248 -28.52 17.64 -17.87
N GLU A 249 -29.63 18.21 -17.44
CA GLU A 249 -30.25 19.37 -18.04
C GLU A 249 -29.96 20.63 -17.23
N ILE A 250 -29.26 21.60 -17.83
CA ILE A 250 -28.87 22.86 -17.20
C ILE A 250 -29.82 23.97 -17.66
N GLY A 251 -30.32 24.76 -16.72
CA GLY A 251 -31.25 25.85 -16.95
C GLY A 251 -32.71 25.54 -16.60
N LEU A 252 -33.06 24.27 -16.32
CA LEU A 252 -34.45 23.85 -16.15
C LEU A 252 -35.15 24.42 -14.91
N LEU A 253 -34.43 24.61 -13.81
CA LEU A 253 -35.04 25.13 -12.57
C LEU A 253 -35.43 26.61 -12.73
N ASN A 254 -34.65 27.37 -13.49
CA ASN A 254 -34.97 28.72 -13.89
C ASN A 254 -34.18 29.11 -15.15
N THR A 255 -34.87 29.27 -16.28
CA THR A 255 -34.26 29.55 -17.59
C THR A 255 -33.66 30.95 -17.71
N GLN A 256 -33.92 31.83 -16.74
CA GLN A 256 -33.36 33.19 -16.65
C GLN A 256 -32.12 33.26 -15.75
N LEU A 257 -31.75 32.18 -15.05
CA LEU A 257 -30.60 32.17 -14.14
C LEU A 257 -29.44 31.35 -14.71
N PRO A 258 -28.19 31.74 -14.42
CA PRO A 258 -27.03 30.92 -14.76
C PRO A 258 -27.13 29.52 -14.14
N GLY A 259 -26.54 28.54 -14.82
CA GLY A 259 -26.44 27.18 -14.34
C GLY A 259 -25.05 26.62 -14.55
N ALA A 260 -24.65 25.69 -13.70
CA ALA A 260 -23.32 25.09 -13.77
C ALA A 260 -23.36 23.60 -13.42
N LEU A 261 -22.55 22.81 -14.11
CA LEU A 261 -22.26 21.41 -13.82
C LEU A 261 -20.74 21.24 -13.83
N PHE A 262 -20.14 20.74 -12.76
CA PHE A 262 -18.68 20.66 -12.65
C PHE A 262 -18.18 19.47 -11.84
N GLN A 263 -16.95 19.04 -12.12
CA GLN A 263 -16.27 18.00 -11.35
C GLN A 263 -14.78 18.34 -11.19
N MET A 264 -14.26 18.15 -9.98
CA MET A 264 -12.84 18.24 -9.67
C MET A 264 -12.18 16.87 -9.76
N ILE A 265 -11.03 16.82 -10.43
CA ILE A 265 -10.14 15.66 -10.56
C ILE A 265 -8.85 15.96 -9.81
N HIS A 266 -8.40 15.01 -8.97
CA HIS A 266 -7.18 15.12 -8.15
C HIS A 266 -6.27 13.89 -8.27
N LYS A 267 -6.54 12.99 -9.21
CA LYS A 267 -5.81 11.72 -9.38
C LYS A 267 -5.56 11.44 -10.84
N LYS A 268 -4.46 10.75 -11.13
CA LYS A 268 -4.05 10.40 -12.50
C LYS A 268 -3.93 11.66 -13.37
N ILE A 269 -3.28 12.69 -12.83
CA ILE A 269 -2.97 13.92 -13.55
C ILE A 269 -1.49 13.86 -13.90
N VAL A 270 -1.16 14.26 -15.12
CA VAL A 270 0.19 14.22 -15.66
C VAL A 270 0.47 15.59 -16.26
N GLY A 271 1.50 16.26 -15.77
CA GLY A 271 1.97 17.54 -16.31
C GLY A 271 2.66 17.39 -17.66
N ASP A 272 2.94 18.51 -18.34
CA ASP A 272 3.49 18.53 -19.70
C ASP A 272 2.69 17.63 -20.66
N ARG A 273 1.37 17.68 -20.53
CA ARG A 273 0.40 16.94 -21.36
C ARG A 273 -0.73 17.85 -21.80
N GLN A 274 -1.25 17.51 -22.97
CA GLN A 274 -2.51 18.05 -23.46
C GLN A 274 -3.65 17.15 -23.00
N TYR A 275 -4.80 17.73 -22.66
CA TYR A 275 -6.02 17.00 -22.37
C TYR A 275 -7.05 17.26 -23.46
N ARG A 276 -7.98 16.32 -23.63
CA ARG A 276 -9.10 16.44 -24.56
C ARG A 276 -10.41 16.22 -23.83
N LEU A 277 -11.32 17.19 -23.95
CA LEU A 277 -12.68 17.07 -23.47
C LEU A 277 -13.60 16.80 -24.65
N THR A 278 -14.41 15.75 -24.52
CA THR A 278 -15.47 15.37 -25.46
C THR A 278 -16.77 15.23 -24.69
N PHE A 279 -17.87 15.73 -25.23
CA PHE A 279 -19.20 15.60 -24.61
C PHE A 279 -20.29 15.69 -25.67
N TRP A 280 -21.46 15.17 -25.34
CA TRP A 280 -22.66 15.32 -26.17
C TRP A 280 -23.56 16.40 -25.59
N VAL A 281 -24.10 17.23 -26.47
CA VAL A 281 -24.95 18.36 -26.10
C VAL A 281 -26.14 18.49 -27.05
N ARG A 282 -27.28 18.87 -26.50
CA ARG A 282 -28.46 19.29 -27.26
C ARG A 282 -29.18 20.44 -26.58
N GLU A 283 -29.91 21.22 -27.36
CA GLU A 283 -30.86 22.18 -26.82
C GLU A 283 -32.18 21.47 -26.48
N ASP A 284 -32.86 21.95 -25.43
CA ASP A 284 -34.27 21.63 -25.19
C ASP A 284 -35.13 22.88 -25.40
N VAL A 285 -36.05 22.77 -26.34
CA VAL A 285 -36.89 23.90 -26.77
C VAL A 285 -38.19 23.88 -25.98
N LEU A 286 -38.29 24.75 -24.96
CA LEU A 286 -39.45 24.81 -24.05
C LEU A 286 -40.40 26.00 -24.32
N GLY A 287 -39.95 27.06 -25.01
CA GLY A 287 -40.73 28.31 -25.14
C GLY A 287 -40.31 29.31 -26.23
N ALA A 288 -39.66 28.85 -27.30
CA ALA A 288 -39.32 29.56 -28.55
C ALA A 288 -38.30 30.72 -28.51
N THR A 289 -37.90 31.24 -27.35
CA THR A 289 -36.77 32.21 -27.29
C THR A 289 -35.49 31.48 -26.90
N SER A 290 -34.65 31.22 -27.89
CA SER A 290 -33.34 30.60 -27.71
C SER A 290 -32.26 31.69 -27.69
N ASP A 291 -31.86 32.09 -26.49
CA ASP A 291 -30.81 33.09 -26.28
C ASP A 291 -29.96 32.69 -25.08
N PHE A 292 -28.98 31.83 -25.28
CA PHE A 292 -28.06 31.44 -24.23
C PHE A 292 -26.67 31.11 -24.79
N SER A 293 -25.69 31.02 -23.90
CA SER A 293 -24.40 30.43 -24.21
C SER A 293 -24.07 29.30 -23.23
N LEU A 294 -23.51 28.22 -23.76
CA LEU A 294 -22.91 27.15 -22.98
C LEU A 294 -21.40 27.25 -23.13
N THR A 295 -20.69 27.42 -22.02
CA THR A 295 -19.23 27.40 -22.00
C THR A 295 -18.74 26.16 -21.29
N ALA A 296 -17.99 25.32 -22.01
CA ALA A 296 -17.28 24.16 -21.45
C ALA A 296 -15.82 24.55 -21.18
N GLU A 297 -15.32 24.20 -20.01
CA GLU A 297 -13.99 24.58 -19.52
C GLU A 297 -13.28 23.37 -18.91
N VAL A 298 -11.97 23.30 -19.17
CA VAL A 298 -11.02 22.45 -18.44
C VAL A 298 -10.01 23.40 -17.81
N VAL A 299 -10.13 23.60 -16.50
CA VAL A 299 -9.29 24.53 -15.73
C VAL A 299 -8.25 23.75 -14.94
N PHE A 300 -7.00 24.17 -14.99
CA PHE A 300 -5.88 23.51 -14.33
C PHE A 300 -5.41 24.34 -13.14
N TYR A 301 -5.14 23.68 -12.03
CA TYR A 301 -4.66 24.31 -10.81
C TYR A 301 -3.36 23.66 -10.32
N ASP A 302 -2.49 24.46 -9.71
CA ASP A 302 -1.33 23.98 -8.96
C ASP A 302 -1.74 23.48 -7.56
N GLN A 303 -0.77 22.95 -6.80
CA GLN A 303 -0.97 22.45 -5.43
C GLN A 303 -1.44 23.52 -4.43
N TYR A 304 -1.31 24.81 -4.76
CA TYR A 304 -1.75 25.93 -3.93
C TYR A 304 -3.15 26.43 -4.32
N GLY A 305 -3.78 25.82 -5.34
CA GLY A 305 -5.08 26.22 -5.87
C GLY A 305 -5.01 27.41 -6.83
N THR A 306 -3.83 27.78 -7.31
CA THR A 306 -3.66 28.83 -8.32
C THR A 306 -4.00 28.26 -9.69
N GLN A 307 -4.82 28.98 -10.47
CA GLN A 307 -5.09 28.59 -11.85
C GLN A 307 -3.84 28.79 -12.72
N ILE A 308 -3.36 27.71 -13.34
CA ILE A 308 -2.15 27.70 -14.19
C ILE A 308 -2.47 27.50 -15.67
N GLY A 309 -3.70 27.10 -16.02
CA GLY A 309 -4.11 26.89 -17.41
C GLY A 309 -5.60 26.75 -17.58
N ILE A 310 -6.09 26.99 -18.79
CA ILE A 310 -7.49 26.77 -19.17
C ILE A 310 -7.62 26.39 -20.64
N GLY A 311 -8.38 25.34 -20.91
CA GLY A 311 -8.96 25.06 -22.23
C GLY A 311 -10.45 25.38 -22.20
N THR A 312 -10.97 26.03 -23.24
CA THR A 312 -12.39 26.43 -23.26
C THR A 312 -13.00 26.32 -24.66
N GLN A 313 -14.28 25.98 -24.69
CA GLN A 313 -15.14 26.05 -25.87
C GLN A 313 -16.47 26.66 -25.47
N THR A 314 -16.84 27.76 -26.11
CA THR A 314 -18.16 28.39 -25.96
C THR A 314 -19.03 28.06 -27.18
N LEU A 315 -20.28 27.73 -26.92
CA LEU A 315 -21.32 27.48 -27.91
C LEU A 315 -22.44 28.49 -27.64
N SER A 316 -22.84 29.26 -28.65
CA SER A 316 -24.13 29.96 -28.60
C SER A 316 -25.24 28.94 -28.82
N SER A 317 -26.46 29.29 -28.40
CA SER A 317 -27.63 28.44 -28.63
C SER A 317 -27.82 28.06 -30.11
N THR A 318 -27.57 28.99 -31.04
CA THR A 318 -27.58 28.71 -32.50
C THR A 318 -26.55 27.66 -32.97
N GLY A 319 -25.51 27.40 -32.16
CA GLY A 319 -24.49 26.39 -32.43
C GLY A 319 -24.83 25.01 -31.89
N ILE A 320 -25.97 24.86 -31.20
CA ILE A 320 -26.43 23.62 -30.60
C ILE A 320 -27.73 23.20 -31.32
N PRO A 321 -27.85 21.97 -31.83
CA PRO A 321 -29.05 21.55 -32.52
C PRO A 321 -30.27 21.45 -31.60
N ASP A 322 -31.41 21.90 -32.13
CA ASP A 322 -32.71 21.76 -31.47
C ASP A 322 -33.08 20.28 -31.32
N ASN A 323 -33.26 19.86 -30.07
CA ASN A 323 -33.79 18.55 -29.70
C ASN A 323 -33.01 17.34 -30.25
N SER A 324 -31.77 17.54 -30.69
CA SER A 324 -30.89 16.49 -31.21
C SER A 324 -29.49 16.64 -30.65
N TYR A 325 -28.89 15.51 -30.25
CA TYR A 325 -27.54 15.50 -29.69
C TYR A 325 -26.49 15.66 -30.79
N THR A 326 -25.53 16.55 -30.54
CA THR A 326 -24.28 16.65 -31.29
C THR A 326 -23.09 16.50 -30.36
N GLN A 327 -21.99 15.97 -30.89
CA GLN A 327 -20.75 15.84 -30.14
C GLN A 327 -19.92 17.11 -30.29
N VAL A 328 -19.36 17.56 -29.17
CA VAL A 328 -18.41 18.67 -29.11
C VAL A 328 -17.10 18.14 -28.54
N GLN A 329 -15.99 18.57 -29.13
CA GLN A 329 -14.65 18.17 -28.70
C GLN A 329 -13.68 19.34 -28.84
N PHE A 330 -12.87 19.56 -27.81
CA PHE A 330 -11.72 20.46 -27.88
C PHE A 330 -10.55 19.91 -27.06
N ALA A 331 -9.35 20.38 -27.38
CA ALA A 331 -8.14 20.05 -26.65
C ALA A 331 -7.64 21.27 -25.88
N THR A 332 -7.08 21.04 -24.70
CA THR A 332 -6.55 22.08 -23.82
C THR A 332 -5.19 22.58 -24.33
N PRO A 333 -4.66 23.69 -23.81
CA PRO A 333 -3.21 23.92 -23.89
C PRO A 333 -2.45 22.81 -23.14
N VAL A 334 -1.17 22.65 -23.46
CA VAL A 334 -0.23 21.88 -22.64
C VAL A 334 0.08 22.71 -21.40
N THR A 335 -0.14 22.15 -20.21
CA THR A 335 0.26 22.77 -18.94
C THR A 335 1.66 22.32 -18.56
N ASP A 336 2.33 23.06 -17.67
CA ASP A 336 3.61 22.65 -17.12
C ASP A 336 3.47 21.48 -16.12
N GLU A 337 4.59 21.11 -15.48
CA GLU A 337 4.68 20.02 -14.51
C GLU A 337 4.02 20.33 -13.16
N SER A 338 3.64 21.58 -12.89
CA SER A 338 3.08 22.00 -11.60
C SER A 338 1.59 21.66 -11.41
N VAL A 339 0.94 21.09 -12.43
CA VAL A 339 -0.48 20.73 -12.37
C VAL A 339 -0.77 19.68 -11.29
N ASP A 340 -1.69 20.01 -10.38
CA ASP A 340 -2.13 19.16 -9.27
C ASP A 340 -3.59 18.72 -9.42
N SER A 341 -4.46 19.63 -9.89
CA SER A 341 -5.88 19.33 -10.05
C SER A 341 -6.48 19.94 -11.33
N ILE A 342 -7.54 19.29 -11.82
CA ILE A 342 -8.27 19.70 -13.02
C ILE A 342 -9.74 19.87 -12.66
N MET A 343 -10.36 20.98 -13.07
CA MET A 343 -11.81 21.17 -13.04
C MET A 343 -12.37 21.07 -14.44
N VAL A 344 -13.32 20.15 -14.65
CA VAL A 344 -14.21 20.21 -15.82
C VAL A 344 -15.47 20.95 -15.40
N ARG A 345 -15.84 22.01 -16.12
CA ARG A 345 -17.01 22.84 -15.82
C ARG A 345 -17.79 23.15 -17.09
N PHE A 346 -19.11 23.03 -17.00
CA PHE A 346 -20.06 23.55 -17.97
C PHE A 346 -20.80 24.73 -17.31
N ASN A 347 -20.85 25.85 -18.00
CA ASN A 347 -21.52 27.06 -17.53
C ASN A 347 -22.55 27.52 -18.56
N PHE A 348 -23.82 27.43 -18.18
CA PHE A 348 -24.96 27.94 -18.94
C PHE A 348 -25.21 29.39 -18.52
N MET A 349 -25.18 30.31 -19.48
CA MET A 349 -25.45 31.72 -19.27
C MET A 349 -26.63 32.14 -20.17
N PRO A 350 -27.83 32.34 -19.60
CA PRO A 350 -28.98 32.79 -20.38
C PRO A 350 -28.87 34.27 -20.71
N GLY A 351 -29.25 34.62 -21.93
CA GLY A 351 -29.59 35.96 -22.35
C GLY A 351 -30.99 36.37 -21.89
N THR A 352 -31.39 37.61 -22.21
CA THR A 352 -32.62 38.18 -21.69
C THR A 352 -33.84 37.54 -22.37
N GLY A 353 -34.74 36.95 -21.58
CA GLY A 353 -35.95 36.34 -22.11
C GLY A 353 -35.77 34.91 -22.63
N ASN A 354 -34.61 34.29 -22.37
CA ASN A 354 -34.33 32.91 -22.76
C ASN A 354 -35.32 31.90 -22.15
N THR A 355 -35.94 31.07 -22.96
CA THR A 355 -36.88 30.05 -22.48
C THR A 355 -36.33 28.64 -22.59
N ASN A 356 -35.17 28.46 -23.21
CA ASN A 356 -34.64 27.15 -23.56
C ASN A 356 -33.52 26.72 -22.62
N THR A 357 -33.25 25.42 -22.57
CA THR A 357 -32.26 24.80 -21.69
C THR A 357 -31.28 23.97 -22.52
N VAL A 358 -30.26 23.42 -21.87
CA VAL A 358 -29.27 22.59 -22.54
C VAL A 358 -29.08 21.27 -21.80
N LYS A 359 -29.03 20.16 -22.54
CA LYS A 359 -28.77 18.83 -21.98
C LYS A 359 -27.36 18.39 -22.36
N ILE A 360 -26.65 17.83 -21.39
CA ILE A 360 -25.28 17.36 -21.51
C ILE A 360 -25.23 15.89 -21.11
N ASP A 361 -24.50 15.12 -21.89
CA ASP A 361 -24.31 13.69 -21.66
C ASP A 361 -22.94 13.20 -22.16
N ASP A 362 -22.53 12.00 -21.74
CA ASP A 362 -21.34 11.28 -22.20
C ASP A 362 -20.06 12.14 -22.20
N VAL A 363 -19.78 12.75 -21.04
CA VAL A 363 -18.62 13.62 -20.82
C VAL A 363 -17.37 12.80 -20.58
N VAL A 364 -16.37 13.01 -21.42
CA VAL A 364 -15.09 12.30 -21.43
C VAL A 364 -13.93 13.28 -21.39
N LEU A 365 -13.10 13.18 -20.35
CA LEU A 365 -11.81 13.87 -20.26
C LEU A 365 -10.68 12.85 -20.36
N GLU A 366 -9.84 12.99 -21.38
CA GLU A 366 -8.70 12.09 -21.64
C GLU A 366 -7.38 12.85 -21.64
N CYS A 367 -6.34 12.21 -21.11
CA CYS A 367 -4.96 12.67 -21.25
C CYS A 367 -4.40 12.23 -22.61
N MET A 368 -3.93 13.18 -23.41
CA MET A 368 -3.36 12.90 -24.73
C MET A 368 -1.90 12.48 -24.60
N ARG A 369 -1.46 11.50 -25.40
CA ARG A 369 -0.05 11.12 -25.47
C ARG A 369 0.80 12.30 -25.97
N LYS A 370 2.03 12.43 -25.43
CA LYS A 370 3.03 13.37 -25.94
C LYS A 370 3.25 13.09 -27.43
N ARG A 371 3.06 14.09 -28.29
CA ARG A 371 3.51 13.99 -29.69
C ARG A 371 5.04 13.99 -29.65
N GLY A 372 5.63 12.88 -30.07
CA GLY A 372 7.08 12.72 -30.17
C GLY A 372 7.70 13.59 -31.27
#